data_AF-A0A5K3EYM4-F1
#
_entry.id   AF-A0A5K3EYM4-F1
#
_cell.length_a   1.000
_cell.length_b   1.000
_cell.length_c   1.000
_cell.angle_alpha   90.00
_cell.angle_beta   90.00
_cell.angle_gamma   90.00
#
_symmetry.space_group_name_H-M   'P 1'
#
loop_
_entity.id
_entity.type
_entity.pdbx_description
1 polymer ?
#
loop_
_entity_poly.entity_id
_entity_poly.type
_entity_poly.pdbx_seq_one_letter_code
_entity_poly.pdbx_strand_id
1 'polypeptide(L)'
;MDSSDDVIEVPIEVAQEYITTALGFAPLHLSDLIYNIFTDSLCSLVESAVGALSRKYEDRLTQANIDALMKMVKIKLQGQQNVLFDQLDSFLISDVFFIDENAVLMEDMPQVSYSKKKHALIKASIEKHEKNIMMIKQLNDQIDKELADLKVVHNDLEAAKSVIEDVLEKRFGGASSFCQAMDALNAFKEKIRQFYETTGRALT
;
A
#
# COMPACT_ATOMS: atom_id res chain seq x y z
N MET A 1 -21.64 -52.43 18.26
CA MET A 1 -22.01 -51.11 18.77
C MET A 1 -21.31 -50.14 17.84
N ASP A 2 -22.04 -49.66 16.83
CA ASP A 2 -21.57 -48.61 15.93
C ASP A 2 -21.37 -47.35 16.76
N SER A 3 -20.13 -46.93 16.99
CA SER A 3 -19.81 -45.56 17.33
C SER A 3 -19.44 -44.87 16.02
N SER A 4 -20.46 -44.45 15.28
CA SER A 4 -20.29 -43.33 14.37
C SER A 4 -19.90 -42.14 15.24
N ASP A 5 -18.59 -41.94 15.43
CA ASP A 5 -18.06 -40.65 15.84
C ASP A 5 -18.53 -39.68 14.76
N ASP A 6 -19.59 -38.93 15.06
CA ASP A 6 -20.02 -37.82 14.25
C ASP A 6 -18.82 -36.87 14.19
N VAL A 7 -18.10 -36.89 13.07
CA VAL A 7 -16.99 -35.98 12.82
C VAL A 7 -17.62 -34.58 12.73
N ILE A 8 -17.59 -33.86 13.85
CA ILE A 8 -18.04 -32.48 13.91
C ILE A 8 -17.01 -31.67 13.14
N GLU A 9 -17.32 -31.37 11.86
CA GLU A 9 -16.53 -30.44 11.07
C GLU A 9 -16.68 -29.04 11.66
N VAL A 10 -15.64 -28.58 12.35
CA VAL A 10 -15.55 -27.20 12.84
C VAL A 10 -14.95 -26.35 11.72
N PRO A 11 -15.54 -25.20 11.37
CA PRO A 11 -14.94 -24.28 10.42
C PRO A 11 -13.53 -23.88 10.88
N ILE A 12 -12.60 -23.84 9.94
CA ILE A 12 -11.19 -23.54 10.21
C ILE A 12 -11.04 -22.18 10.90
N GLU A 13 -11.88 -21.20 10.57
CA GLU A 13 -11.88 -19.89 11.18
C GLU A 13 -12.14 -19.96 12.69
N VAL A 14 -13.08 -20.82 13.09
CA VAL A 14 -13.43 -21.05 14.50
C VAL A 14 -12.31 -21.79 15.22
N ALA A 15 -11.66 -22.75 14.54
CA ALA A 15 -10.54 -23.48 15.11
C ALA A 15 -9.31 -22.58 15.38
N GLN A 16 -9.16 -21.48 14.64
CA GLN A 16 -8.00 -20.60 14.74
C GLN A 16 -8.24 -19.30 15.51
N GLU A 17 -9.49 -18.89 15.75
CA GLU A 17 -9.82 -17.60 16.38
C GLU A 17 -9.16 -17.45 17.75
N TYR A 18 -9.25 -18.50 18.58
CA TYR A 18 -8.72 -18.48 19.94
C TYR A 18 -7.20 -18.31 19.97
N ILE A 19 -6.50 -19.12 19.19
CA ILE A 19 -5.03 -19.04 19.08
C ILE A 19 -4.56 -17.76 18.39
N THR A 20 -5.33 -17.25 17.42
CA THR A 20 -5.03 -15.99 16.74
C THR A 20 -5.05 -14.82 17.71
N THR A 21 -5.98 -14.83 18.66
CA THR A 21 -6.06 -13.82 19.72
C THR A 21 -4.81 -13.86 20.61
N ALA A 22 -4.33 -15.06 20.95
CA ALA A 22 -3.14 -15.24 21.77
C ALA A 22 -1.83 -14.85 21.05
N LEU A 23 -1.70 -15.17 19.76
CA LEU A 23 -0.46 -14.98 19.00
C LEU A 23 -0.38 -13.64 18.26
N GLY A 24 -1.53 -13.00 18.00
CA GLY A 24 -1.63 -11.82 17.13
C GLY A 24 -1.53 -12.12 15.64
N PHE A 25 -1.51 -13.40 15.23
CA PHE A 25 -1.56 -13.84 13.84
C PHE A 25 -2.24 -15.21 13.71
N ALA A 26 -2.83 -15.49 12.54
CA ALA A 26 -3.46 -16.78 12.26
C ALA A 26 -2.43 -17.83 11.80
N PRO A 27 -2.36 -19.03 12.41
CA PRO A 27 -1.37 -20.04 12.04
C PRO A 27 -1.42 -20.52 10.59
N LEU A 28 -2.61 -20.60 9.96
CA LEU A 28 -2.67 -20.96 8.54
C LEU A 28 -2.20 -19.83 7.64
N HIS A 29 -2.38 -18.57 8.04
CA HIS A 29 -1.81 -17.46 7.31
C HIS A 29 -0.27 -17.52 7.28
N LEU A 30 0.36 -17.99 8.37
CA LEU A 30 1.80 -18.26 8.37
C LEU A 30 2.15 -19.36 7.35
N SER A 31 1.38 -20.44 7.30
CA SER A 31 1.61 -21.51 6.32
C SER A 31 1.48 -21.03 4.88
N ASP A 32 0.46 -20.22 4.57
CA ASP A 32 0.26 -19.59 3.25
C ASP A 32 1.46 -18.72 2.84
N LEU A 33 1.99 -17.92 3.78
CA LEU A 33 3.16 -17.08 3.52
C LEU A 33 4.39 -17.94 3.21
N ILE A 34 4.61 -19.02 3.97
CA ILE A 34 5.70 -19.96 3.72
C ILE A 34 5.49 -20.66 2.37
N TYR A 35 4.26 -21.06 2.05
CA TYR A 35 3.92 -21.70 0.77
C TYR A 35 4.30 -20.82 -0.42
N ASN A 36 3.97 -19.53 -0.36
CA ASN A 36 4.28 -18.57 -1.41
C ASN A 36 5.80 -18.43 -1.60
N ILE A 37 6.57 -18.30 -0.50
CA ILE A 37 8.04 -18.23 -0.55
C ILE A 37 8.64 -19.48 -1.19
N PHE A 38 8.15 -20.66 -0.81
CA PHE A 38 8.62 -21.93 -1.36
C PHE A 38 8.25 -22.07 -2.83
N THR A 39 7.07 -21.59 -3.24
CA THR A 39 6.61 -21.62 -4.63
C THR A 39 7.51 -20.76 -5.53
N ASP A 40 7.83 -19.54 -5.11
CA ASP A 40 8.73 -18.65 -5.84
C ASP A 40 10.13 -19.27 -5.95
N SER A 41 10.63 -19.85 -4.86
CA SER A 41 11.93 -20.50 -4.81
C SER A 41 11.99 -21.73 -5.73
N LEU A 42 10.94 -22.54 -5.75
CA LEU A 42 10.82 -23.72 -6.62
C LEU A 42 10.77 -23.30 -8.10
N CYS A 43 10.00 -22.26 -8.44
CA CYS A 43 9.97 -21.72 -9.80
C CYS A 43 11.37 -21.31 -10.28
N SER A 44 12.09 -20.54 -9.46
CA SER A 44 13.46 -20.10 -9.76
C SER A 44 14.45 -21.26 -9.88
N LEU A 45 14.32 -22.27 -9.00
CA LEU A 45 15.17 -23.47 -9.03
C LEU A 45 14.95 -24.27 -10.32
N VAL A 46 13.69 -24.49 -10.72
CA VAL A 46 13.38 -25.24 -11.94
C VAL A 46 13.87 -24.50 -13.17
N GLU A 47 13.68 -23.18 -13.25
CA GLU A 47 14.20 -22.35 -14.34
C GLU A 47 15.72 -22.42 -14.44
N SER A 48 16.41 -22.33 -13.30
CA SER A 48 17.87 -22.44 -13.24
C SER A 48 18.36 -23.82 -13.66
N ALA A 49 17.72 -24.89 -13.18
CA ALA A 49 18.09 -26.27 -13.50
C ALA A 49 17.86 -26.60 -14.98
N VAL A 50 16.68 -26.25 -15.51
CA VAL A 50 16.34 -26.48 -16.91
C VAL A 50 17.17 -25.59 -17.83
N GLY A 51 17.43 -24.34 -17.44
CA GLY A 51 18.33 -23.44 -18.17
C GLY A 51 19.76 -23.97 -18.25
N ALA A 52 20.27 -24.57 -17.18
CA ALA A 52 21.58 -25.23 -17.19
C ALA A 52 21.62 -26.45 -18.11
N LEU A 53 20.53 -27.25 -18.15
CA LEU A 53 20.40 -28.38 -19.07
C LEU A 53 20.33 -27.91 -20.53
N SER A 54 19.56 -26.87 -20.82
CA SER A 54 19.48 -26.26 -22.15
C SER A 54 20.86 -25.86 -22.66
N ARG A 55 21.63 -25.11 -21.88
CA ARG A 55 23.00 -24.67 -22.24
C ARG A 55 23.96 -25.84 -22.46
N LYS A 56 23.79 -26.94 -21.73
CA LYS A 56 24.69 -28.11 -21.81
C LYS A 56 24.39 -28.99 -23.03
N TYR A 57 23.17 -28.95 -23.54
CA TYR A 57 22.68 -29.82 -24.60
C TYR A 57 22.04 -29.02 -25.76
N GLU A 58 22.54 -27.81 -26.04
CA GLU A 58 22.01 -26.88 -27.05
C GLU A 58 21.76 -27.56 -28.41
N ASP A 59 22.67 -28.44 -28.83
CA ASP A 59 22.58 -29.13 -30.14
C ASP A 59 21.53 -30.26 -30.19
N ARG A 60 20.97 -30.66 -29.05
CA ARG A 60 20.11 -31.85 -28.91
C ARG A 60 18.71 -31.55 -28.40
N LEU A 61 18.50 -30.39 -27.77
CA LEU A 61 17.22 -29.99 -27.19
C LEU A 61 16.62 -28.83 -27.98
N THR A 62 15.42 -29.06 -28.53
CA THR A 62 14.61 -27.97 -29.07
C THR A 62 13.98 -27.17 -27.93
N GLN A 63 13.63 -25.91 -28.20
CA GLN A 63 12.93 -25.06 -27.22
C GLN A 63 11.62 -25.70 -26.72
N ALA A 64 10.87 -26.36 -27.61
CA ALA A 64 9.65 -27.07 -27.23
C ALA A 64 9.89 -28.19 -26.21
N ASN A 65 11.01 -28.92 -26.33
CA ASN A 65 11.37 -29.96 -25.37
C ASN A 65 11.76 -29.36 -24.01
N ILE A 66 12.43 -28.21 -24.02
CA ILE A 66 12.83 -27.46 -22.81
C ILE A 66 11.59 -26.94 -22.08
N ASP A 67 10.65 -26.34 -22.81
CA ASP A 67 9.40 -25.82 -22.23
C ASP A 67 8.53 -26.95 -21.67
N ALA A 68 8.44 -28.08 -22.38
CA ALA A 68 7.75 -29.27 -21.90
C ALA A 68 8.39 -29.85 -20.63
N LEU A 69 9.73 -29.93 -20.59
CA LEU A 69 10.46 -30.39 -19.42
C LEU A 69 10.25 -29.45 -18.23
N MET A 70 10.35 -28.14 -18.44
CA MET A 70 10.11 -27.15 -17.40
C MET A 70 8.71 -27.29 -16.82
N LYS A 71 7.69 -27.39 -17.68
CA LYS A 71 6.31 -27.59 -17.26
C LYS A 71 6.13 -28.88 -16.48
N MET A 72 6.69 -30.00 -16.96
CA MET A 72 6.54 -31.30 -16.31
C MET A 72 7.18 -31.33 -14.92
N VAL A 73 8.38 -30.76 -14.78
CA VAL A 73 9.09 -30.68 -13.50
C VAL A 73 8.36 -29.76 -12.53
N LYS A 74 7.90 -28.58 -12.98
CA LYS A 74 7.11 -27.66 -12.15
C LYS A 74 5.84 -28.33 -11.61
N ILE A 75 5.05 -28.97 -12.49
CA ILE A 75 3.81 -29.66 -12.09
C ILE A 75 4.08 -30.76 -11.06
N LYS A 76 5.11 -31.59 -11.26
CA LYS A 76 5.43 -32.68 -10.33
C LYS A 76 5.86 -32.16 -8.96
N LEU A 77 6.74 -31.16 -8.93
CA LEU A 77 7.24 -30.62 -7.67
C LEU A 77 6.17 -29.82 -6.92
N GLN A 78 5.34 -29.04 -7.62
CA GLN A 78 4.19 -28.36 -7.02
C GLN A 78 3.17 -29.36 -6.45
N GLY A 79 2.91 -30.47 -7.15
CA GLY A 79 2.03 -31.52 -6.63
C GLY A 79 2.54 -32.12 -5.31
N GLN A 80 3.86 -32.33 -5.17
CA GLN A 80 4.44 -32.79 -3.91
C GLN A 80 4.45 -31.70 -2.83
N GLN A 81 4.71 -30.46 -3.22
CA GLN A 81 4.66 -29.31 -2.32
C GLN A 81 3.28 -29.19 -1.68
N ASN A 82 2.20 -29.24 -2.45
CA ASN A 82 0.83 -29.13 -1.92
C ASN A 82 0.56 -30.17 -0.83
N VAL A 83 0.88 -31.45 -1.09
CA VAL A 83 0.68 -32.52 -0.11
C VAL A 83 1.48 -32.28 1.18
N LEU A 84 2.72 -31.80 1.07
CA LEU A 84 3.55 -31.49 2.23
C LEU A 84 3.04 -30.27 3.01
N PHE A 85 2.47 -29.29 2.33
CA PHE A 85 1.87 -28.13 2.98
C PHE A 85 0.52 -28.44 3.62
N ASP A 86 -0.29 -29.33 3.06
CA ASP A 86 -1.50 -29.84 3.73
C ASP A 86 -1.14 -30.56 5.06
N GLN A 87 -0.02 -31.30 5.06
CA GLN A 87 0.52 -31.94 6.26
C GLN A 87 1.09 -30.92 7.25
N LEU A 88 1.74 -29.87 6.75
CA LEU A 88 2.23 -28.77 7.57
C LEU A 88 1.08 -28.02 8.25
N ASP A 89 0.01 -27.71 7.50
CA ASP A 89 -1.20 -27.06 8.02
C ASP A 89 -1.80 -27.86 9.17
N SER A 90 -1.94 -29.16 8.96
CA SER A 90 -2.43 -30.08 9.98
C SER A 90 -1.54 -30.04 11.23
N PHE A 91 -0.23 -30.18 11.06
CA PHE A 91 0.75 -30.14 12.15
C PHE A 91 0.79 -28.81 12.92
N LEU A 92 0.67 -27.68 12.20
CA LEU A 92 0.65 -26.36 12.82
C LEU A 92 -0.56 -26.20 13.73
N ILE A 93 -1.73 -26.67 13.30
CA ILE A 93 -2.97 -26.58 14.08
C ILE A 93 -3.00 -27.60 15.22
N SER A 94 -2.57 -28.85 14.97
CA SER A 94 -2.71 -29.95 15.93
C SER A 94 -1.63 -29.99 17.00
N ASP A 95 -0.40 -29.60 16.66
CA ASP A 95 0.76 -29.88 17.53
C ASP A 95 1.53 -28.63 17.94
N VAL A 96 1.69 -27.66 17.03
CA VAL A 96 2.52 -26.47 17.30
C VAL A 96 1.74 -25.38 18.01
N PHE A 97 0.58 -25.02 17.47
CA PHE A 97 -0.24 -23.91 17.93
C PHE A 97 -1.55 -24.39 18.58
N PHE A 98 -1.54 -25.62 19.09
CA PHE A 98 -2.65 -26.19 19.82
C PHE A 98 -2.82 -25.50 21.18
N ILE A 99 -4.05 -25.08 21.46
CA ILE A 99 -4.49 -24.65 22.80
C ILE A 99 -5.45 -25.72 23.30
N ASP A 100 -5.18 -26.26 24.49
CA ASP A 100 -6.08 -27.21 25.16
C ASP A 100 -7.48 -26.60 25.29
N GLU A 101 -8.53 -27.39 25.05
CA GLU A 101 -9.92 -26.94 25.14
C GLU A 101 -10.29 -26.34 26.52
N ASN A 102 -9.55 -26.71 27.57
CA ASN A 102 -9.74 -26.20 28.93
C ASN A 102 -8.80 -25.04 29.28
N ALA A 103 -7.91 -24.64 28.37
CA ALA A 103 -7.03 -23.51 28.60
C ALA A 103 -7.79 -22.21 28.40
N VAL A 104 -7.69 -21.33 29.40
CA VAL A 104 -8.23 -19.98 29.35
C VAL A 104 -7.07 -19.02 29.14
N LEU A 105 -7.12 -18.25 28.06
CA LEU A 105 -6.17 -17.18 27.78
C LEU A 105 -6.20 -16.14 28.90
N MET A 106 -5.07 -15.47 29.10
CA MET A 106 -4.96 -14.44 30.14
C MET A 106 -5.96 -13.30 29.96
N GLU A 107 -6.37 -13.03 28.73
CA GLU A 107 -7.35 -11.99 28.38
C GLU A 107 -8.77 -12.36 28.85
N ASP A 108 -9.09 -13.65 28.83
CA ASP A 108 -10.38 -14.20 29.25
C ASP A 108 -10.41 -14.57 30.74
N MET A 109 -9.25 -14.52 31.42
CA MET A 109 -9.23 -14.78 32.85
C MET A 109 -10.11 -13.75 33.56
N PRO A 110 -11.08 -14.19 34.39
CA PRO A 110 -11.92 -13.27 35.14
C PRO A 110 -11.01 -12.37 35.99
N GLN A 111 -11.27 -11.06 35.99
CA GLN A 111 -10.56 -10.13 36.87
C GLN A 111 -10.78 -10.53 38.32
N VAL A 112 -9.86 -11.32 38.87
CA VAL A 112 -9.91 -11.85 40.24
C VAL A 112 -9.66 -10.78 41.31
N SER A 113 -9.24 -9.59 40.92
CA SER A 113 -9.00 -8.48 41.85
C SER A 113 -9.52 -7.15 41.32
N TYR A 114 -10.47 -6.56 42.05
CA TYR A 114 -10.94 -5.19 41.83
C TYR A 114 -10.22 -4.23 42.78
N SER A 115 -9.68 -3.12 42.25
CA SER A 115 -9.11 -2.05 43.05
C SER A 115 -9.82 -0.73 42.75
N LYS A 116 -10.50 -0.17 43.75
CA LYS A 116 -11.15 1.16 43.64
C LYS A 116 -10.18 2.25 43.18
N LYS A 117 -8.91 2.16 43.60
CA LYS A 117 -7.86 3.11 43.20
C LYS A 117 -7.50 2.96 41.72
N LYS A 118 -7.30 1.74 41.22
CA LYS A 118 -7.07 1.50 39.79
C LYS A 118 -8.29 1.92 38.95
N HIS A 119 -9.49 1.62 39.42
CA HIS A 119 -10.74 2.01 38.76
C HIS A 119 -10.87 3.54 38.64
N ALA A 120 -10.57 4.30 39.70
CA ALA A 120 -10.57 5.75 39.66
C ALA A 120 -9.53 6.32 38.67
N LEU A 121 -8.34 5.71 38.59
CA LEU A 121 -7.30 6.10 37.62
C LEU A 121 -7.74 5.80 36.18
N ILE A 122 -8.31 4.62 35.92
CA ILE A 122 -8.85 4.25 34.61
C ILE A 122 -9.96 5.20 34.21
N LYS A 123 -10.91 5.50 35.11
CA LYS A 123 -12.00 6.44 34.85
C LYS A 123 -11.48 7.84 34.49
N ALA A 124 -10.52 8.35 35.26
CA ALA A 124 -9.88 9.64 34.95
C ALA A 124 -9.15 9.62 33.59
N SER A 125 -8.54 8.50 33.23
CA SER A 125 -7.90 8.32 31.91
C SER A 125 -8.93 8.31 30.79
N ILE A 126 -10.05 7.61 30.96
CA ILE A 126 -11.15 7.57 29.99
C ILE A 126 -11.69 8.99 29.78
N GLU A 127 -12.03 9.71 30.85
CA GLU A 127 -12.54 11.09 30.77
C GLU A 127 -11.54 12.04 30.06
N LYS A 128 -10.23 11.84 30.27
CA LYS A 128 -9.19 12.58 29.55
C LYS A 128 -9.19 12.25 28.06
N HIS A 129 -9.26 10.98 27.69
CA HIS A 129 -9.27 10.56 26.28
C HIS A 129 -10.55 10.97 25.56
N GLU A 130 -11.71 10.93 26.22
CA GLU A 130 -12.97 11.45 25.66
C GLU A 130 -12.87 12.94 25.32
N LYS A 131 -12.29 13.76 26.22
CA LYS A 131 -12.04 15.18 25.95
C LYS A 131 -11.10 15.39 24.76
N ASN A 132 -10.03 14.61 24.69
CA ASN A 132 -9.10 14.68 23.56
C ASN A 132 -9.79 14.32 22.24
N ILE A 133 -10.63 13.29 22.22
CA ILE A 133 -11.39 12.89 21.02
C ILE A 133 -12.35 14.00 20.60
N MET A 134 -13.07 14.63 21.55
CA MET A 134 -13.94 15.76 21.23
C MET A 134 -13.15 16.92 20.60
N MET A 135 -11.99 17.26 21.16
CA MET A 135 -11.15 18.34 20.62
C MET A 135 -10.62 18.01 19.22
N ILE A 136 -10.19 16.77 18.98
CA ILE A 136 -9.74 16.32 17.66
C ILE A 136 -10.88 16.38 16.64
N LYS A 137 -12.10 15.96 17.00
CA LYS A 137 -13.26 16.07 16.12
C LYS A 137 -13.55 17.53 15.76
N GLN A 138 -13.51 18.44 16.72
CA GLN A 138 -13.70 19.87 16.48
C GLN A 138 -12.62 20.45 15.54
N LEU A 139 -11.36 20.05 15.72
CA LEU A 139 -10.27 20.44 14.83
C LEU A 139 -10.48 19.88 13.42
N ASN A 140 -10.95 18.64 13.30
CA ASN A 140 -11.24 18.03 12.00
C ASN A 140 -12.35 18.79 11.27
N ASP A 141 -13.44 19.14 11.98
CA ASP A 141 -14.52 19.97 11.42
C ASP A 141 -14.03 21.37 10.99
N GLN A 142 -13.04 21.94 11.68
CA GLN A 142 -12.41 23.20 11.29
C GLN A 142 -11.55 23.04 10.04
N ILE A 143 -10.74 21.98 9.97
CA ILE A 143 -9.92 21.67 8.78
C ILE A 143 -10.82 21.46 7.56
N ASP A 144 -11.92 20.73 7.70
CA ASP A 144 -12.86 20.49 6.58
C ASP A 144 -13.49 21.80 6.07
N LYS A 145 -13.79 22.74 6.96
CA LYS A 145 -14.25 24.10 6.58
C LYS A 145 -13.16 24.87 5.85
N GLU A 146 -11.95 24.92 6.39
CA GLU A 146 -10.83 25.61 5.75
C GLU A 146 -10.49 25.01 4.37
N LEU A 147 -10.61 23.69 4.22
CA LEU A 147 -10.41 23.00 2.95
C LEU A 147 -11.50 23.36 1.94
N ALA A 148 -12.76 23.45 2.38
CA ALA A 148 -13.86 23.93 1.55
C ALA A 148 -13.62 25.37 1.08
N ASP A 149 -13.20 26.26 1.98
CA ASP A 149 -12.87 27.66 1.64
C ASP A 149 -11.70 27.74 0.65
N LEU A 150 -10.64 26.96 0.86
CA LEU A 150 -9.50 26.88 -0.06
C LEU A 150 -9.89 26.39 -1.46
N LYS A 151 -10.84 25.45 -1.56
CA LYS A 151 -11.36 24.98 -2.86
C LYS A 151 -12.09 26.09 -3.60
N VAL A 152 -12.88 26.91 -2.90
CA VAL A 152 -13.56 28.07 -3.50
C VAL A 152 -12.50 29.03 -4.06
N VAL A 153 -11.50 29.39 -3.25
CA VAL A 153 -10.43 30.30 -3.68
C VAL A 153 -9.64 29.72 -4.86
N HIS A 154 -9.37 28.42 -4.86
CA HIS A 154 -8.68 27.75 -5.97
C HIS A 154 -9.48 27.84 -7.28
N ASN A 155 -10.78 27.56 -7.22
CA ASN A 155 -11.67 27.66 -8.38
C ASN A 155 -11.77 29.10 -8.91
N ASP A 156 -11.85 30.08 -8.02
CA ASP A 156 -11.85 31.51 -8.40
C ASP A 156 -10.54 31.89 -9.09
N LEU A 157 -9.42 31.35 -8.64
CA LEU A 157 -8.10 31.60 -9.22
C LEU A 157 -7.95 30.92 -10.59
N GLU A 158 -8.44 29.69 -10.76
CA GLU A 158 -8.50 29.04 -12.07
C GLU A 158 -9.40 29.81 -13.05
N ALA A 159 -10.56 30.28 -12.59
CA ALA A 159 -11.45 31.11 -13.41
C ALA A 159 -10.76 32.42 -13.82
N ALA A 160 -10.10 33.10 -12.89
CA ALA A 160 -9.34 34.32 -13.18
C ALA A 160 -8.19 34.05 -14.17
N LYS A 161 -7.47 32.94 -13.99
CA LYS A 161 -6.41 32.50 -14.92
C LYS A 161 -6.96 32.26 -16.32
N SER A 162 -8.07 31.53 -16.45
CA SER A 162 -8.73 31.27 -17.74
C SER A 162 -9.19 32.56 -18.42
N VAL A 163 -9.75 33.52 -17.67
CA VAL A 163 -10.13 34.84 -18.20
C VAL A 163 -8.90 35.61 -18.70
N ILE A 164 -7.78 35.57 -17.97
CA ILE A 164 -6.53 36.20 -18.40
C ILE A 164 -6.00 35.53 -19.68
N GLU A 165 -5.99 34.20 -19.74
CA GLU A 165 -5.57 33.43 -20.92
C GLU A 165 -6.44 33.77 -22.14
N ASP A 166 -7.77 33.80 -22.00
CA ASP A 166 -8.70 34.15 -23.08
C ASP A 166 -8.56 35.62 -23.52
N VAL A 167 -8.33 36.56 -22.59
CA VAL A 167 -8.04 37.96 -22.92
C VAL A 167 -6.70 38.09 -23.66
N LEU A 168 -5.67 37.35 -23.25
CA LEU A 168 -4.37 37.32 -23.90
C LEU A 168 -4.46 36.71 -25.30
N GLU A 169 -5.18 35.61 -25.46
CA GLU A 169 -5.43 34.99 -26.76
C GLU A 169 -6.22 35.90 -27.70
N LYS A 170 -7.30 36.55 -27.22
CA LYS A 170 -8.12 37.46 -28.03
C LYS A 170 -7.40 38.75 -28.41
N ARG A 171 -6.60 39.33 -27.51
CA ARG A 171 -5.90 40.61 -27.78
C ARG A 171 -4.59 40.43 -28.52
N PHE A 172 -3.90 39.30 -28.33
CA PHE A 172 -2.55 39.14 -28.85
C PHE A 172 -2.41 37.93 -29.79
N GLY A 173 -3.28 36.91 -29.72
CA GLY A 173 -3.20 35.73 -30.62
C GLY A 173 -2.31 34.61 -30.10
N GLY A 174 -2.19 34.48 -28.77
CA GLY A 174 -1.42 33.44 -28.07
C GLY A 174 -0.03 33.92 -27.60
N ALA A 175 0.57 33.20 -26.63
CA ALA A 175 1.77 33.60 -25.87
C ALA A 175 2.99 34.05 -26.71
N SER A 176 3.10 33.57 -27.96
CA SER A 176 4.13 33.97 -28.93
C SER A 176 4.13 35.47 -29.24
N SER A 177 2.94 36.06 -29.39
CA SER A 177 2.74 37.45 -29.79
C SER A 177 2.98 38.45 -28.66
N PHE A 178 2.64 38.08 -27.41
CA PHE A 178 2.83 38.94 -26.24
C PHE A 178 4.30 39.03 -25.85
N CYS A 179 5.04 37.91 -25.86
CA CYS A 179 6.48 37.92 -25.68
C CYS A 179 7.16 38.75 -26.78
N GLN A 180 6.76 38.57 -28.05
CA GLN A 180 7.28 39.39 -29.15
C GLN A 180 6.93 40.88 -29.01
N ALA A 181 5.72 41.22 -28.53
CA ALA A 181 5.32 42.60 -28.30
C ALA A 181 6.07 43.24 -27.11
N MET A 182 6.28 42.50 -26.02
CA MET A 182 7.06 42.95 -24.87
C MET A 182 8.55 43.07 -25.20
N ASP A 183 9.09 42.15 -25.99
CA ASP A 183 10.46 42.21 -26.49
C ASP A 183 10.65 43.36 -27.47
N ALA A 184 9.67 43.64 -28.35
CA ALA A 184 9.68 44.80 -29.23
C ALA A 184 9.58 46.12 -28.46
N LEU A 185 8.78 46.17 -27.38
CA LEU A 185 8.63 47.36 -26.55
C LEU A 185 9.89 47.62 -25.71
N ASN A 186 10.52 46.57 -25.18
CA ASN A 186 11.82 46.66 -24.52
C ASN A 186 12.94 47.07 -25.49
N ALA A 187 12.95 46.53 -26.71
CA ALA A 187 13.90 46.91 -27.76
C ALA A 187 13.71 48.36 -28.22
N PHE A 188 12.46 48.84 -28.31
CA PHE A 188 12.16 50.23 -28.63
C PHE A 188 12.59 51.18 -27.51
N LYS A 189 12.32 50.82 -26.24
CA LYS A 189 12.80 51.56 -25.08
C LYS A 189 14.32 51.70 -25.08
N GLU A 190 15.03 50.64 -25.44
CA GLU A 190 16.49 50.64 -25.49
C GLU A 190 17.04 51.46 -26.67
N LYS A 191 16.36 51.44 -27.83
CA LYS A 191 16.69 52.34 -28.96
C LYS A 191 16.48 53.82 -28.60
N ILE A 192 15.42 54.16 -27.88
CA ILE A 192 15.21 55.53 -27.39
C ILE A 192 16.35 55.94 -26.46
N ARG A 193 16.75 55.08 -25.52
CA ARG A 193 17.88 55.34 -24.61
C ARG A 193 19.17 55.63 -25.37
N GLN A 194 19.51 54.79 -26.34
CA GLN A 194 20.71 54.96 -27.17
C GLN A 194 20.66 56.22 -28.04
N PHE A 195 19.48 56.59 -28.56
CA PHE A 195 19.30 57.85 -29.28
C PHE A 195 19.63 59.04 -28.37
N TYR A 196 19.03 59.12 -27.17
CA TYR A 196 19.35 60.21 -26.25
C TYR A 196 20.82 60.25 -25.81
N GLU A 197 21.48 59.10 -25.65
CA GLU A 197 22.91 59.03 -25.32
C GLU A 197 23.84 59.46 -26.47
N THR A 198 23.41 59.30 -27.73
CA THR A 198 24.19 59.69 -28.92
C THR A 198 23.93 61.13 -29.33
N THR A 199 22.68 61.59 -29.32
CA THR A 199 22.34 63.00 -29.60
C THR A 199 22.76 63.94 -28.46
N GLY A 200 22.82 63.44 -27.22
CA GLY A 200 23.38 64.17 -26.07
C GLY A 200 24.91 64.37 -26.12
N ARG A 201 25.64 63.54 -26.88
CA ARG A 201 27.09 63.70 -27.11
C ARG A 201 27.45 64.53 -28.36
N ALA A 202 26.48 64.82 -29.23
CA ALA A 202 26.70 65.62 -30.44
C ALA A 202 26.39 67.12 -30.27
N LEU A 203 26.00 67.54 -29.05
CA LEU A 203 25.65 68.92 -28.69
C LEU A 203 26.50 69.49 -27.53
N THR A 204 27.67 68.92 -27.28
CA THR A 204 28.75 69.47 -26.43
C THR A 204 30.04 69.52 -27.24
#